data_AF-A0A2I0QI11-F1
#
_entry.id   AF-A0A2I0QI11-F1
#
_cell.length_a   1.000
_cell.length_b   1.000
_cell.length_c   1.000
_cell.angle_alpha   90.00
_cell.angle_beta   90.00
_cell.angle_gamma   90.00
#
_symmetry.space_group_name_H-M   'P 1'
#
loop_
_entity.id
_entity.type
_entity.pdbx_description
1 polymer ?
#
loop_
_entity_poly.entity_id
_entity_poly.type
_entity_poly.pdbx_seq_one_letter_code
_entity_poly.pdbx_strand_id
1 'polypeptide(L)' 'MHSKFLVKVVPEEYVSSFPEIAGNIRLAKAVNKNLVYALVDKDSDVIYYQIDMAKI' A
#
# COMPACT_ATOMS: atom_id res chain seq x y z
N MET A 1 14.60 -15.45 7.09
CA MET A 1 14.42 -13.97 7.06
C MET A 1 13.34 -13.66 6.04
N HIS A 2 12.27 -12.95 6.42
CA HIS A 2 11.16 -12.63 5.52
C HIS A 2 11.10 -11.13 5.23
N SER A 3 10.48 -10.75 4.11
CA SER A 3 10.22 -9.35 3.79
C SER A 3 9.38 -8.68 4.90
N LYS A 4 9.51 -7.36 5.04
CA LYS A 4 8.71 -6.56 5.99
C LYS A 4 7.47 -5.94 5.34
N PHE A 5 7.50 -5.75 4.03
CA PHE A 5 6.51 -4.97 3.29
C PHE A 5 5.84 -5.80 2.20
N LEU A 6 4.57 -5.51 1.97
CA LEU A 6 3.82 -5.86 0.78
C LEU A 6 3.56 -4.56 0.02
N VAL A 7 4.12 -4.42 -1.17
CA VAL A 7 4.10 -3.16 -1.94
C VAL A 7 3.08 -3.26 -3.08
N LYS A 8 2.15 -2.31 -3.15
CA LYS A 8 1.25 -2.10 -4.30
C LYS A 8 1.73 -0.87 -5.08
N VAL A 9 2.10 -1.08 -6.33
CA VAL A 9 2.57 -0.01 -7.22
C VAL A 9 1.38 0.55 -7.99
N VAL A 10 1.25 1.87 -8.00
CA VAL A 10 0.14 2.59 -8.66
C VAL A 10 0.64 3.91 -9.27
N PRO A 11 0.00 4.43 -10.33
CA PRO A 11 0.28 5.79 -10.81
C PRO A 11 -0.16 6.85 -9.78
N GLU A 12 0.38 8.07 -9.89
CA GLU A 12 0.02 9.20 -9.01
C GLU A 12 -1.49 9.52 -9.02
N GLU A 13 -2.17 9.32 -10.16
CA GLU A 13 -3.60 9.61 -10.32
C GLU A 13 -4.52 8.45 -9.89
N TYR A 14 -3.97 7.43 -9.21
CA TYR A 14 -4.72 6.27 -8.81
C TYR A 14 -5.83 6.60 -7.79
N VAL A 15 -7.06 6.24 -8.15
CA VAL A 15 -8.24 6.37 -7.29
C VAL A 15 -8.64 5.00 -6.77
N SER A 16 -8.86 4.91 -5.46
CA SER A 16 -9.33 3.68 -4.80
C SER A 16 -10.48 4.00 -3.85
N SER A 17 -11.38 3.03 -3.69
CA SER A 17 -12.40 3.09 -2.65
C SER A 17 -11.83 2.67 -1.28
N PHE A 18 -12.42 3.15 -0.18
CA PHE A 18 -12.04 2.71 1.17
C PHE A 18 -12.18 1.19 1.38
N PRO A 19 -13.24 0.50 0.88
CA PRO A 19 -13.32 -0.96 0.96
C PRO A 19 -12.15 -1.69 0.29
N GLU A 20 -11.69 -1.19 -0.86
CA GLU A 20 -10.54 -1.77 -1.56
C GLU A 20 -9.25 -1.59 -0.74
N ILE A 21 -9.00 -0.40 -0.21
CA ILE A 21 -7.85 -0.12 0.66
C ILE A 21 -7.89 -1.04 1.89
N ALA A 22 -9.04 -1.17 2.54
CA ALA A 22 -9.22 -2.08 3.66
C ALA A 22 -8.94 -3.54 3.30
N GLY A 23 -9.33 -3.97 2.08
CA GLY A 23 -8.98 -5.28 1.52
C GLY A 23 -7.47 -5.47 1.39
N ASN A 24 -6.76 -4.49 0.84
CA ASN A 24 -5.31 -4.52 0.68
C ASN A 24 -4.59 -4.59 2.04
N ILE A 25 -5.08 -3.87 3.05
CA ILE A 25 -4.55 -3.95 4.43
C ILE A 25 -4.74 -5.36 5.00
N ARG A 26 -5.92 -5.97 4.81
CA ARG A 26 -6.18 -7.34 5.26
C ARG A 26 -5.25 -8.35 4.58
N LEU A 27 -5.01 -8.21 3.28
CA LEU A 27 -4.07 -9.05 2.53
C LEU A 27 -2.64 -8.95 3.09
N ALA A 28 -2.15 -7.74 3.35
CA ALA A 28 -0.82 -7.54 3.94
C ALA A 28 -0.71 -8.17 5.34
N LYS A 29 -1.76 -8.00 6.18
CA LYS A 29 -1.80 -8.60 7.52
C LYS A 29 -1.83 -10.13 7.49
N ALA A 30 -2.52 -10.74 6.52
CA ALA A 30 -2.59 -12.20 6.38
C ALA A 30 -1.21 -12.85 6.15
N VAL A 31 -0.28 -12.13 5.51
CA VAL A 31 1.11 -12.59 5.28
C VAL A 31 2.11 -11.97 6.27
N ASN A 32 1.61 -11.34 7.35
CA ASN A 32 2.40 -10.66 8.37
C ASN A 32 3.39 -9.64 7.75
N LYS A 33 2.85 -8.70 6.96
CA LYS A 33 3.58 -7.61 6.30
C LYS A 33 2.86 -6.28 6.50
N ASN A 34 3.61 -5.20 6.41
CA ASN A 34 3.04 -3.84 6.34
C ASN A 34 2.69 -3.51 4.89
N LEU A 35 1.49 -2.95 4.67
CA LEU A 35 1.09 -2.48 3.34
C LEU A 35 1.78 -1.16 3.02
N VAL A 36 2.39 -1.08 1.84
CA VAL A 36 2.96 0.15 1.30
C VAL A 36 2.40 0.39 -0.10
N TYR A 37 1.91 1.59 -0.35
CA TYR A 37 1.64 2.07 -1.71
C TYR A 37 2.88 2.78 -2.24
N ALA A 38 3.34 2.37 -3.42
CA ALA A 38 4.38 3.05 -4.17
C ALA A 38 3.69 3.81 -5.32
N LEU A 39 3.66 5.13 -5.22
CA LEU A 39 3.14 6.01 -6.26
C LEU A 39 4.27 6.32 -7.21
N VAL A 40 4.05 6.07 -8.49
CA VAL A 40 5.01 6.36 -9.57
C VAL A 40 4.45 7.50 -10.39
N ASP A 41 5.23 8.57 -10.54
CA ASP A 41 4.86 9.69 -11.41
C ASP A 41 5.33 9.47 -12.86
N LYS A 42 5.12 10.49 -13.71
CA LYS A 42 5.49 10.44 -15.14
C LYS A 42 7.00 10.47 -15.37
N ASP A 43 7.75 11.02 -14.43
CA ASP A 43 9.20 11.15 -14.49
C ASP A 43 9.93 9.96 -13.82
N SER A 44 9.17 8.95 -13.41
CA SER A 44 9.63 7.73 -12.72
C SER A 44 10.15 7.96 -11.30
N ASP A 45 9.81 9.08 -10.68
CA ASP A 45 10.03 9.27 -9.25
C ASP A 45 8.99 8.46 -8.46
N VAL A 46 9.42 7.94 -7.31
CA VAL A 46 8.61 7.03 -6.49
C VAL A 46 8.46 7.55 -5.07
N ILE A 47 7.20 7.69 -4.65
CA ILE A 47 6.83 8.06 -3.28
C ILE A 47 6.16 6.87 -2.59
N TYR A 48 6.59 6.58 -1.36
CA TYR A 48 6.08 5.45 -0.59
C TYR A 48 5.18 5.90 0.57
N TYR A 49 3.95 5.40 0.63
CA TYR A 49 3.02 5.58 1.75
C TYR A 49 2.74 4.25 2.44
N GLN A 50 3.08 4.15 3.72
CA GLN A 50 2.60 3.04 4.54
C GLN A 50 1.17 3.33 5.01
N ILE A 51 0.24 2.40 4.78
CA ILE A 51 -1.17 2.55 5.15
C ILE A 51 -1.53 1.45 6.15
N ASP A 52 -2.20 1.82 7.24
CA ASP A 52 -2.76 0.88 8.21
C ASP A 52 -4.13 1.38 8.71
N MET A 53 -4.89 0.49 9.34
CA MET A 53 -6.11 0.83 10.05
C MET A 53 -5.77 1.74 11.24
N ALA A 54 -6.44 2.88 11.33
CA ALA A 54 -6.36 3.73 12.51
C ALA A 54 -6.85 2.95 13.74
N LYS A 55 -6.10 3.05 14.83
CA LYS A 55 -6.54 2.55 16.13
C LYS A 55 -7.32 3.68 16.81
N ILE A 56 -8.55 3.39 17.23
CA ILE A 56 -9.40 4.28 18.02
C ILE A 56 -9.03 4.12 19.48
#